data_AF-A0A3Q9J2D5-F1
#
_entry.id   AF-A0A3Q9J2D5-F1
#
_cell.length_a   1.000
_cell.length_b   1.000
_cell.length_c   1.000
_cell.angle_alpha   90.00
_cell.angle_beta   90.00
_cell.angle_gamma   90.00
#
_symmetry.space_group_name_H-M   'P 1'
#
loop_
_entity.id
_entity.type
_entity.pdbx_description
1 polymer ?
#
loop_
_entity_poly.entity_id
_entity_poly.type
_entity_poly.pdbx_seq_one_letter_code
_entity_poly.pdbx_strand_id
1 'polypeptide(L)'
;MTRLIAKLCPHCRADQMIREMIPDDLAASDARIAHLRERWFQGAPSKIIYAFERGTVACTLITRVLADPRLCTHAYLDEAGSEFQTRAVRSVLIDHGLLPPRDELLARFELWLPDALAEIPDPSERRTVTQYARWRHLRALRRNTMPSRSGQLSWRRIEIMGIIELLAWVHGRSGSLASLAQADVDEWLVGGPRPFLHHFLTWAGRDGSSRQLAAPRPSSGGLNPQALSDDERWRLFADVTSDASIDPHTKFAAGLMLMFGVRAAKIVQLRAEDVAVTDQAVIVRLGTEPLVLPAELAPAAAGAASNRTAPRMFVESIEQEWVYPGARAGHHMAPDTLNSRLRAVGIPPRLARTSALIALAQELPPVVLSRLTGLDISSAIAWSNAIGANNNAYATAVIERVGMPLPTL
;
A
#
# COMPACT_ATOMS: atom_id res chain seq x y z
N MET A 1 37.20 -18.50 13.39
CA MET A 1 37.60 -17.86 14.66
C MET A 1 36.47 -16.95 15.12
N THR A 2 35.70 -17.36 16.13
CA THR A 2 34.57 -16.60 16.65
C THR A 2 35.10 -15.36 17.39
N ARG A 3 34.84 -14.16 16.86
CA ARG A 3 35.17 -12.90 17.55
C ARG A 3 34.38 -12.86 18.87
N LEU A 4 35.09 -12.86 19.99
CA LEU A 4 34.50 -12.69 21.32
C LEU A 4 34.13 -11.22 21.51
N ILE A 5 32.91 -10.94 21.93
CA ILE A 5 32.46 -9.62 22.37
C ILE A 5 32.31 -9.71 23.89
N ALA A 6 33.06 -8.90 24.64
CA ALA A 6 33.04 -8.90 26.11
C ALA A 6 33.22 -10.30 26.76
N LYS A 7 34.11 -11.14 26.20
CA LYS A 7 34.40 -12.54 26.62
C LYS A 7 33.29 -13.57 26.34
N LEU A 8 32.24 -13.22 25.60
CA LEU A 8 31.19 -14.15 25.15
C LEU A 8 31.21 -14.29 23.62
N CYS A 9 30.76 -15.44 23.11
CA CYS A 9 30.46 -15.56 21.68
C CYS A 9 29.19 -14.75 21.35
N PRO A 10 28.96 -14.37 20.07
CA PRO A 10 27.80 -13.57 19.69
C PRO A 10 26.45 -14.16 20.15
N HIS A 11 26.30 -15.49 20.11
CA HIS A 11 25.06 -16.14 20.54
C HIS A 11 24.83 -15.98 22.05
N CYS A 12 25.80 -16.34 22.89
CA CYS A 12 25.70 -16.16 24.35
C CYS A 12 25.50 -14.69 24.75
N ARG A 13 26.10 -13.75 24.02
CA ARG A 13 25.90 -12.32 24.26
C ARG A 13 24.48 -11.88 23.92
N ALA A 14 23.93 -12.31 22.78
CA ALA A 14 22.55 -12.04 22.41
C ALA A 14 21.56 -12.67 23.40
N ASP A 15 21.79 -13.91 23.82
CA ASP A 15 20.97 -14.58 24.82
C ASP A 15 20.97 -13.81 26.14
N GLN A 16 22.14 -13.40 26.64
CA GLN A 16 22.27 -12.58 27.84
C GLN A 16 21.42 -11.30 27.72
N MET A 17 21.54 -10.58 26.61
CA MET A 17 20.76 -9.34 26.36
C MET A 17 19.25 -9.59 26.33
N ILE A 18 18.81 -10.71 25.75
CA ILE A 18 17.38 -11.10 25.77
C ILE A 18 16.92 -11.34 27.22
N ARG A 19 17.72 -12.04 28.04
CA ARG A 19 17.39 -12.29 29.46
C ARG A 19 17.39 -11.02 30.29
N GLU A 20 18.27 -10.06 29.98
CA GLU A 20 18.31 -8.76 30.65
C GLU A 20 17.04 -7.95 30.40
N MET A 21 16.44 -8.05 29.20
CA MET A 21 15.22 -7.32 28.85
C MET A 21 13.94 -8.08 29.21
N ILE A 22 13.92 -9.40 29.10
CA ILE A 22 12.81 -10.24 29.57
C ILE A 22 13.37 -11.22 30.61
N PRO A 23 13.45 -10.81 31.89
CA PRO A 23 13.93 -11.67 32.96
C PRO A 23 13.02 -12.89 33.19
N ASP A 24 13.50 -13.88 33.95
CA ASP A 24 12.82 -15.17 34.13
C ASP A 24 11.46 -15.04 34.85
N ASP A 25 11.36 -14.15 35.83
CA ASP A 25 10.12 -13.81 36.53
C ASP A 25 9.09 -13.16 35.58
N LEU A 26 9.54 -12.24 34.72
CA LEU A 26 8.66 -11.61 33.73
C LEU A 26 8.17 -12.61 32.69
N ALA A 27 9.04 -13.48 32.19
CA ALA A 27 8.64 -14.55 31.28
C ALA A 27 7.65 -15.53 31.95
N ALA A 28 7.82 -15.84 33.24
CA ALA A 28 6.91 -16.71 33.98
C ALA A 28 5.54 -16.06 34.24
N SER A 29 5.44 -14.72 34.20
CA SER A 29 4.19 -14.00 34.49
C SER A 29 3.14 -14.08 33.37
N ASP A 30 3.55 -14.25 32.11
CA ASP A 30 2.65 -14.31 30.96
C ASP A 30 3.22 -15.24 29.87
N ALA A 31 2.45 -16.28 29.51
CA ALA A 31 2.84 -17.26 28.49
C ALA A 31 3.17 -16.63 27.12
N ARG A 32 2.54 -15.50 26.77
CA ARG A 32 2.81 -14.76 25.52
C ARG A 32 4.19 -14.10 25.56
N ILE A 33 4.60 -13.58 26.72
CA ILE A 33 5.93 -13.00 26.94
C ILE A 33 6.99 -14.11 26.94
N ALA A 34 6.71 -15.26 27.56
CA ALA A 34 7.58 -16.43 27.46
C ALA A 34 7.78 -16.87 26.00
N HIS A 35 6.69 -16.96 25.23
CA HIS A 35 6.75 -17.33 23.82
C HIS A 35 7.53 -16.30 22.98
N LEU A 36 7.32 -15.00 23.22
CA LEU A 36 8.10 -13.92 22.61
C LEU A 36 9.61 -14.11 22.85
N ARG A 37 9.98 -14.36 24.11
CA ARG A 37 11.37 -14.53 24.51
C ARG A 37 12.01 -15.76 23.85
N GLU A 38 11.30 -16.89 23.82
CA GLU A 38 11.76 -18.12 23.16
C GLU A 38 12.03 -17.89 21.67
N ARG A 39 11.12 -17.20 20.99
CA ARG A 39 11.27 -16.85 19.56
C ARG A 39 12.47 -15.95 19.33
N TRP A 40 12.81 -15.06 20.27
CA TRP A 40 13.97 -14.18 20.12
C TRP A 40 15.31 -14.91 20.28
N PHE A 41 15.38 -15.98 21.07
CA PHE A 41 16.58 -16.84 21.11
C PHE A 41 16.87 -17.53 19.77
N GLN A 42 15.85 -17.70 18.92
CA GLN A 42 15.98 -18.24 17.56
C GLN A 42 16.37 -17.15 16.53
N GLY A 43 16.46 -15.89 16.95
CA GLY A 43 16.80 -14.76 16.09
C GLY A 43 18.29 -14.69 15.74
N ALA A 44 18.62 -13.89 14.73
CA ALA A 44 20.02 -13.67 14.35
C ALA A 44 20.76 -12.87 15.45
N PRO A 45 21.83 -13.42 16.06
CA PRO A 45 22.51 -12.76 17.19
C PRO A 45 23.01 -11.35 16.87
N SER A 46 23.45 -11.12 15.63
CA SER A 46 23.91 -9.81 15.16
C SER A 46 22.84 -8.72 15.22
N LYS A 47 21.58 -9.05 14.91
CA LYS A 47 20.46 -8.09 14.95
C LYS A 47 20.14 -7.67 16.39
N ILE A 48 20.13 -8.65 17.30
CA ILE A 48 19.87 -8.44 18.73
C ILE A 48 20.98 -7.57 19.32
N ILE A 49 22.24 -8.00 19.18
CA ILE A 49 23.40 -7.25 19.68
C ILE A 49 23.38 -5.82 19.15
N TYR A 50 23.18 -5.64 17.83
CA TYR A 50 23.14 -4.32 17.22
C TYR A 50 22.07 -3.41 17.84
N ALA A 51 20.86 -3.92 18.04
CA ALA A 51 19.75 -3.12 18.54
C ALA A 51 19.94 -2.71 20.02
N PHE A 52 20.58 -3.57 20.81
CA PHE A 52 20.87 -3.33 22.22
C PHE A 52 22.08 -2.43 22.44
N GLU A 53 23.22 -2.69 21.78
CA GLU A 53 24.43 -1.86 21.94
C GLU A 53 24.21 -0.41 21.48
N ARG A 54 23.34 -0.21 20.49
CA ARG A 54 22.96 1.13 20.01
C ARG A 54 21.90 1.80 20.89
N GLY A 55 21.30 1.11 21.86
CA GLY A 55 20.22 1.64 22.70
C GLY A 55 19.06 2.16 21.87
N THR A 56 18.63 1.40 20.85
CA THR A 56 17.59 1.90 19.93
C THR A 56 16.30 2.22 20.68
N VAL A 57 15.59 3.26 20.23
CA VAL A 57 14.29 3.66 20.82
C VAL A 57 13.31 2.47 20.88
N ALA A 58 13.33 1.61 19.86
CA ALA A 58 12.49 0.41 19.82
C ALA A 58 12.83 -0.58 20.95
N CYS A 59 14.11 -0.85 21.23
CA CYS A 59 14.55 -1.69 22.35
C CYS A 59 14.10 -1.09 23.69
N THR A 60 14.36 0.20 23.92
CA THR A 60 13.98 0.85 25.18
C THR A 60 12.47 0.82 25.39
N LEU A 61 11.68 1.04 24.33
CA LEU A 61 10.22 1.00 24.40
C LEU A 61 9.68 -0.41 24.66
N ILE A 62 10.19 -1.45 23.98
CA ILE A 62 9.69 -2.82 24.22
C ILE A 62 10.02 -3.30 25.63
N THR A 63 11.23 -3.04 26.14
CA THR A 63 11.58 -3.38 27.54
C THR A 63 10.62 -2.72 28.53
N ARG A 64 10.34 -1.42 28.33
CA ARG A 64 9.46 -0.66 29.22
C ARG A 64 8.02 -1.15 29.18
N VAL A 65 7.51 -1.45 27.99
CA VAL A 65 6.13 -1.93 27.81
C VAL A 65 5.94 -3.34 28.35
N LEU A 66 6.93 -4.21 28.21
CA LEU A 66 6.85 -5.56 28.77
C LEU A 66 6.93 -5.56 30.30
N ALA A 67 7.71 -4.66 30.90
CA ALA A 67 7.86 -4.58 32.35
C ALA A 67 6.62 -4.03 33.08
N ASP A 68 5.81 -3.17 32.43
CA ASP A 68 4.57 -2.64 33.00
C ASP A 68 3.38 -2.94 32.09
N PRO A 69 2.52 -3.92 32.46
CA PRO A 69 1.33 -4.28 31.69
C PRO A 69 0.40 -3.11 31.38
N ARG A 70 0.38 -2.05 32.22
CA ARG A 70 -0.46 -0.85 31.99
C ARG A 70 -0.01 -0.04 30.77
N LEU A 71 1.27 -0.14 30.40
CA LEU A 71 1.84 0.53 29.23
C LEU A 71 1.63 -0.28 27.94
N CYS A 72 1.20 -1.54 28.03
CA CYS A 72 0.90 -2.40 26.88
C CYS A 72 -0.44 -2.03 26.24
N THR A 73 -0.53 -0.78 25.75
CA THR A 73 -1.70 -0.26 25.05
C THR A 73 -1.29 0.45 23.76
N HIS A 74 -2.20 0.48 22.79
CA HIS A 74 -1.95 1.24 21.58
C HIS A 74 -1.77 2.75 21.83
N ALA A 75 -2.54 3.31 22.77
CA ALA A 75 -2.52 4.73 23.12
C ALA A 75 -1.16 5.15 23.66
N TYR A 76 -0.58 4.36 24.57
CA TYR A 76 0.78 4.62 25.06
C TYR A 76 1.80 4.67 23.91
N LEU A 77 1.74 3.71 22.99
CA LEU A 77 2.65 3.65 21.83
C LEU A 77 2.36 4.74 20.77
N ASP A 78 1.20 5.40 20.82
CA ASP A 78 0.89 6.55 19.96
C ASP A 78 1.57 7.82 20.50
N GLU A 79 1.63 7.97 21.82
CA GLU A 79 2.29 9.09 22.51
C GLU A 79 3.81 8.90 22.66
N ALA A 80 4.29 7.66 22.73
CA ALA A 80 5.69 7.33 23.02
C ALA A 80 6.68 7.66 21.89
N GLY A 81 6.21 7.94 20.67
CA GLY A 81 7.08 8.37 19.58
C GLY A 81 6.49 8.29 18.17
N SER A 82 7.34 8.61 17.19
CA SER A 82 6.97 8.60 15.77
C SER A 82 6.64 7.18 15.28
N GLU A 83 5.97 7.09 14.12
CA GLU A 83 5.62 5.79 13.51
C GLU A 83 6.84 4.92 13.26
N PHE A 84 7.92 5.54 12.80
CA PHE A 84 9.14 4.83 12.54
C PHE A 84 9.70 4.17 13.80
N GLN A 85 9.60 4.85 14.95
CA GLN A 85 10.10 4.37 16.23
C GLN A 85 9.21 3.29 16.86
N THR A 86 7.87 3.44 16.79
CA THR A 86 6.95 2.54 17.52
C THR A 86 6.41 1.38 16.68
N ARG A 87 6.58 1.42 15.35
CA ARG A 87 6.07 0.38 14.42
C ARG A 87 6.59 -1.03 14.73
N ALA A 88 7.89 -1.17 14.95
CA ALA A 88 8.48 -2.50 15.20
C ALA A 88 8.00 -3.08 16.53
N VAL A 89 7.96 -2.26 17.59
CA VAL A 89 7.47 -2.63 18.93
C VAL A 89 6.02 -3.09 18.83
N ARG A 90 5.16 -2.26 18.24
CA ARG A 90 3.75 -2.59 18.09
C ARG A 90 3.53 -3.84 17.24
N SER A 91 4.28 -3.99 16.15
CA SER A 91 4.18 -5.18 15.31
C SER A 91 4.49 -6.45 16.09
N VAL A 92 5.53 -6.47 16.92
CA VAL A 92 5.87 -7.63 17.75
C VAL A 92 4.77 -7.91 18.78
N LEU A 93 4.28 -6.88 19.47
CA LEU A 93 3.24 -7.06 20.48
C LEU A 93 1.95 -7.63 19.86
N ILE A 94 1.58 -7.23 18.65
CA ILE A 94 0.44 -7.81 17.92
C ILE A 94 0.73 -9.25 17.48
N ASP A 95 1.91 -9.52 16.92
CA ASP A 95 2.32 -10.86 16.43
C ASP A 95 2.26 -11.92 17.55
N HIS A 96 2.58 -11.51 18.78
CA HIS A 96 2.56 -12.37 19.97
C HIS A 96 1.27 -12.24 20.81
N GLY A 97 0.25 -11.54 20.32
CA GLY A 97 -1.06 -11.42 20.98
C GLY A 97 -1.07 -10.61 22.29
N LEU A 98 -0.06 -9.79 22.52
CA LEU A 98 0.00 -8.83 23.63
C LEU A 98 -0.80 -7.54 23.34
N LEU A 99 -0.99 -7.22 22.06
CA LEU A 99 -1.89 -6.17 21.59
C LEU A 99 -2.87 -6.71 20.53
N PRO A 100 -4.12 -6.20 20.48
CA PRO A 100 -5.03 -6.56 19.41
C PRO A 100 -4.56 -5.97 18.06
N PRO A 101 -4.90 -6.60 16.92
CA PRO A 101 -4.66 -6.00 15.61
C PRO A 101 -5.39 -4.65 15.47
N ARG A 102 -4.72 -3.65 14.88
CA ARG A 102 -5.29 -2.31 14.62
C ARG A 102 -4.77 -1.78 13.27
N ASP A 103 -5.63 -1.10 12.52
CA ASP A 103 -5.21 -0.34 11.33
C ASP A 103 -4.43 0.91 11.78
N GLU A 104 -3.10 0.79 11.83
CA GLU A 104 -2.22 1.85 12.31
C GLU A 104 -2.23 3.11 11.43
N LEU A 105 -2.48 2.96 10.12
CA LEU A 105 -2.51 4.11 9.23
C LEU A 105 -3.82 4.89 9.39
N LEU A 106 -4.94 4.21 9.62
CA LEU A 106 -6.19 4.85 10.02
C LEU A 106 -6.07 5.50 11.39
N ALA A 107 -5.59 4.78 12.42
CA ALA A 107 -5.46 5.31 13.78
C ALA A 107 -4.62 6.59 13.81
N ARG A 108 -3.50 6.63 13.08
CA ARG A 108 -2.68 7.85 12.98
C ARG A 108 -3.34 8.99 12.22
N PHE A 109 -4.16 8.67 11.21
CA PHE A 109 -4.94 9.69 10.53
C PHE A 109 -6.00 10.29 11.46
N GLU A 110 -6.61 9.46 12.32
CA GLU A 110 -7.58 9.91 13.33
C GLU A 110 -6.96 10.74 14.44
N LEU A 111 -5.71 10.45 14.84
CA LEU A 111 -4.96 11.28 15.79
C LEU A 111 -4.50 12.60 15.17
N TRP A 112 -4.01 12.57 13.93
CA TRP A 112 -3.50 13.76 13.24
C TRP A 112 -4.60 14.76 12.86
N LEU A 113 -5.79 14.27 12.49
CA LEU A 113 -6.84 15.12 11.91
C LEU A 113 -7.32 16.23 12.86
N PRO A 114 -7.62 15.97 14.14
CA PRO A 114 -7.99 17.03 15.09
C PRO A 114 -6.91 18.12 15.21
N ASP A 115 -5.64 17.73 15.30
CA ASP A 115 -4.52 18.68 15.42
C ASP A 115 -4.40 19.56 14.18
N ALA A 116 -4.46 18.95 12.98
CA ALA A 116 -4.46 19.69 11.72
C ALA A 116 -5.62 20.68 11.61
N LEU A 117 -6.83 20.26 12.03
CA LEU A 117 -8.00 21.13 11.97
C LEU A 117 -7.97 22.25 13.02
N ALA A 118 -7.23 22.08 14.11
CA ALA A 118 -7.04 23.13 15.11
C ALA A 118 -6.30 24.36 14.56
N GLU A 119 -5.56 24.21 13.45
CA GLU A 119 -4.91 25.32 12.73
C GLU A 119 -5.91 26.31 12.11
N ILE A 120 -7.16 25.92 11.90
CA ILE A 120 -8.22 26.80 11.38
C ILE A 120 -8.72 27.70 12.52
N PRO A 121 -8.46 29.02 12.55
CA PRO A 121 -8.77 29.84 13.72
C PRO A 121 -10.28 30.01 13.94
N ASP A 122 -11.04 30.20 12.85
CA ASP A 122 -12.49 30.39 12.92
C ASP A 122 -13.22 29.10 13.34
N PRO A 123 -13.99 29.11 14.45
CA PRO A 123 -14.69 27.92 14.93
C PRO A 123 -15.77 27.39 13.98
N SER A 124 -16.41 28.26 13.21
CA SER A 124 -17.49 27.87 12.28
C SER A 124 -16.92 27.14 11.06
N GLU A 125 -15.84 27.66 10.48
CA GLU A 125 -15.12 27.02 9.38
C GLU A 125 -14.46 25.72 9.84
N ARG A 126 -13.84 25.72 11.03
CA ARG A 126 -13.28 24.50 11.63
C ARG A 126 -14.34 23.41 11.74
N ARG A 127 -15.55 23.76 12.17
CA ARG A 127 -16.68 22.83 12.25
C ARG A 127 -17.08 22.31 10.87
N THR A 128 -17.17 23.18 9.86
CA THR A 128 -17.48 22.81 8.47
C THR A 128 -16.44 21.85 7.90
N VAL A 129 -15.14 22.16 8.02
CA VAL A 129 -14.06 21.28 7.53
C VAL A 129 -14.02 19.97 8.31
N THR A 130 -14.30 19.99 9.61
CA THR A 130 -14.44 18.77 10.42
C THR A 130 -15.56 17.87 9.90
N GLN A 131 -16.73 18.45 9.59
CA GLN A 131 -17.86 17.71 9.02
C GLN A 131 -17.51 17.09 7.66
N TYR A 132 -16.85 17.87 6.79
CA TYR A 132 -16.33 17.40 5.51
C TYR A 132 -15.38 16.20 5.70
N ALA A 133 -14.36 16.35 6.53
CA ALA A 133 -13.35 15.32 6.76
C ALA A 133 -13.96 14.03 7.34
N ARG A 134 -14.90 14.15 8.29
CA ARG A 134 -15.62 13.01 8.87
C ARG A 134 -16.45 12.28 7.82
N TRP A 135 -17.21 13.01 7.01
CA TRP A 135 -18.12 12.44 6.01
C TRP A 135 -17.39 11.85 4.80
N ARG A 136 -16.39 12.55 4.27
CA ARG A 136 -15.64 12.16 3.05
C ARG A 136 -14.50 11.19 3.33
N HIS A 137 -13.72 11.42 4.39
CA HIS A 137 -12.49 10.67 4.66
C HIS A 137 -12.70 9.57 5.68
N LEU A 138 -13.07 9.90 6.91
CA LEU A 138 -13.15 8.91 7.99
C LEU A 138 -14.21 7.84 7.73
N ARG A 139 -15.41 8.24 7.27
CA ARG A 139 -16.47 7.29 6.89
C ARG A 139 -16.00 6.29 5.83
N ALA A 140 -15.24 6.75 4.84
CA ALA A 140 -14.73 5.89 3.78
C ALA A 140 -13.62 4.96 4.29
N LEU A 141 -12.70 5.46 5.12
CA LEU A 141 -11.61 4.64 5.68
C LEU A 141 -12.14 3.59 6.65
N ARG A 142 -13.07 3.94 7.54
CA ARG A 142 -13.68 3.02 8.53
C ARG A 142 -14.54 1.92 7.91
N ARG A 143 -14.96 2.09 6.65
CA ARG A 143 -15.72 1.07 5.90
C ARG A 143 -14.82 0.06 5.19
N ASN A 144 -13.52 0.31 5.11
CA ASN A 144 -12.62 -0.62 4.47
C ASN A 144 -12.51 -1.88 5.33
N THR A 145 -12.62 -3.03 4.68
CA THR A 145 -12.35 -4.34 5.29
C THR A 145 -10.87 -4.72 5.22
N MET A 146 -10.11 -4.01 4.38
CA MET A 146 -8.67 -4.20 4.18
C MET A 146 -7.89 -3.11 4.93
N PRO A 147 -6.68 -3.41 5.43
CA PRO A 147 -5.81 -2.41 6.03
C PRO A 147 -5.60 -1.19 5.11
N SER A 148 -5.64 0.00 5.70
CA SER A 148 -5.45 1.24 4.95
C SER A 148 -4.06 1.31 4.32
N ARG A 149 -3.95 1.96 3.16
CA ARG A 149 -2.67 2.09 2.41
C ARG A 149 -2.09 3.48 2.58
N SER A 150 -0.76 3.58 2.69
CA SER A 150 -0.07 4.88 2.83
C SER A 150 -0.53 5.91 1.79
N GLY A 151 -0.56 5.54 0.50
CA GLY A 151 -1.04 6.42 -0.57
C GLY A 151 -2.47 6.93 -0.38
N GLN A 152 -3.39 6.14 0.21
CA GLN A 152 -4.76 6.58 0.52
C GLN A 152 -4.81 7.67 1.60
N LEU A 153 -3.89 7.64 2.56
CA LEU A 153 -3.80 8.66 3.59
C LEU A 153 -3.06 9.89 3.08
N SER A 154 -2.02 9.71 2.26
CA SER A 154 -1.22 10.82 1.72
C SER A 154 -2.07 11.84 0.96
N TRP A 155 -2.91 11.39 0.01
CA TRP A 155 -3.73 12.34 -0.76
C TRP A 155 -4.79 13.04 0.08
N ARG A 156 -5.35 12.36 1.10
CA ARG A 156 -6.30 12.95 2.04
C ARG A 156 -5.65 14.02 2.91
N ARG A 157 -4.41 13.78 3.35
CA ARG A 157 -3.62 14.80 4.05
C ARG A 157 -3.37 16.01 3.16
N ILE A 158 -2.93 15.78 1.92
CA ILE A 158 -2.71 16.87 0.93
C ILE A 158 -3.98 17.68 0.73
N GLU A 159 -5.15 17.03 0.63
CA GLU A 159 -6.42 17.72 0.48
C GLU A 159 -6.77 18.58 1.71
N ILE A 160 -6.69 18.01 2.92
CA ILE A 160 -6.99 18.73 4.16
C ILE A 160 -6.03 19.91 4.37
N MET A 161 -4.73 19.70 4.13
CA MET A 161 -3.74 20.78 4.21
C MET A 161 -4.02 21.86 3.16
N GLY A 162 -4.38 21.48 1.93
CA GLY A 162 -4.78 22.44 0.90
C GLY A 162 -6.02 23.26 1.29
N ILE A 163 -6.97 22.68 2.02
CA ILE A 163 -8.13 23.43 2.55
C ILE A 163 -7.68 24.41 3.63
N ILE A 164 -6.84 23.97 4.57
CA ILE A 164 -6.32 24.83 5.65
C ILE A 164 -5.50 25.99 5.08
N GLU A 165 -4.64 25.74 4.09
CA GLU A 165 -3.87 26.77 3.40
C GLU A 165 -4.77 27.79 2.68
N LEU A 166 -5.85 27.34 2.01
CA LEU A 166 -6.81 28.23 1.37
C LEU A 166 -7.52 29.13 2.39
N LEU A 167 -7.96 28.55 3.50
CA LEU A 167 -8.62 29.31 4.57
C LEU A 167 -7.65 30.32 5.19
N ALA A 168 -6.42 29.92 5.50
CA ALA A 168 -5.41 30.83 6.02
C ALA A 168 -5.12 31.99 5.03
N TRP A 169 -5.06 31.69 3.73
CA TRP A 169 -4.84 32.69 2.69
C TRP A 169 -5.99 33.70 2.59
N VAL A 170 -7.25 33.26 2.62
CA VAL A 170 -8.40 34.17 2.54
C VAL A 170 -8.56 35.00 3.82
N HIS A 171 -8.27 34.44 4.99
CA HIS A 171 -8.22 35.18 6.26
C HIS A 171 -7.17 36.27 6.26
N GLY A 172 -6.00 36.03 5.63
CA GLY A 172 -4.97 37.05 5.43
C GLY A 172 -5.44 38.26 4.61
N ARG A 173 -6.57 38.14 3.90
CA ARG A 173 -7.22 39.20 3.10
C ARG A 173 -8.54 39.67 3.72
N SER A 174 -8.75 39.39 5.00
CA SER A 174 -9.98 39.71 5.75
C SER A 174 -11.25 39.06 5.18
N GLY A 175 -11.12 37.97 4.43
CA GLY A 175 -12.23 37.17 3.94
C GLY A 175 -12.48 35.92 4.80
N SER A 176 -13.41 35.10 4.34
CA SER A 176 -13.84 33.84 4.98
C SER A 176 -14.28 32.84 3.91
N LEU A 177 -14.54 31.60 4.30
CA LEU A 177 -15.14 30.57 3.45
C LEU A 177 -16.47 31.03 2.82
N ALA A 178 -17.28 31.77 3.58
CA ALA A 178 -18.58 32.26 3.12
C ALA A 178 -18.45 33.41 2.11
N SER A 179 -17.42 34.25 2.24
CA SER A 179 -17.18 35.38 1.33
C SER A 179 -16.35 35.01 0.11
N LEU A 180 -15.73 33.82 0.10
CA LEU A 180 -14.84 33.35 -0.95
C LEU A 180 -15.52 33.37 -2.33
N ALA A 181 -14.92 34.07 -3.30
CA ALA A 181 -15.39 34.16 -4.67
C ALA A 181 -14.52 33.33 -5.63
N GLN A 182 -14.99 33.12 -6.86
CA GLN A 182 -14.24 32.34 -7.86
C GLN A 182 -12.89 32.99 -8.19
N ALA A 183 -12.85 34.32 -8.29
CA ALA A 183 -11.62 35.06 -8.54
C ALA A 183 -10.55 34.84 -7.46
N ASP A 184 -10.96 34.70 -6.19
CA ASP A 184 -10.06 34.42 -5.07
C ASP A 184 -9.46 33.02 -5.19
N VAL A 185 -10.28 32.02 -5.53
CA VAL A 185 -9.82 30.64 -5.75
C VAL A 185 -8.86 30.57 -6.94
N ASP A 186 -9.18 31.26 -8.03
CA ASP A 186 -8.35 31.29 -9.22
C ASP A 186 -7.01 31.98 -8.94
N GLU A 187 -7.01 33.13 -8.24
CA GLU A 187 -5.79 33.84 -7.79
C GLU A 187 -4.93 32.93 -6.91
N TRP A 188 -5.54 32.25 -5.93
CA TRP A 188 -4.80 31.36 -5.04
C TRP A 188 -4.18 30.16 -5.78
N LEU A 189 -4.88 29.61 -6.77
CA LEU A 189 -4.40 28.48 -7.57
C LEU A 189 -3.24 28.83 -8.51
N VAL A 190 -2.97 30.11 -8.77
CA VAL A 190 -1.74 30.55 -9.48
C VAL A 190 -0.49 30.10 -8.72
N GLY A 191 -0.56 29.99 -7.38
CA GLY A 191 0.55 29.52 -6.53
C GLY A 191 0.90 28.04 -6.67
N GLY A 192 0.13 27.26 -7.42
CA GLY A 192 0.44 25.87 -7.76
C GLY A 192 -0.75 24.92 -7.65
N PRO A 193 -0.63 23.70 -8.22
CA PRO A 193 -1.74 22.77 -8.33
C PRO A 193 -2.23 22.27 -6.96
N ARG A 194 -3.56 22.22 -6.81
CA ARG A 194 -4.24 21.64 -5.64
C ARG A 194 -5.21 20.53 -6.10
N PRO A 195 -4.69 19.34 -6.43
CA PRO A 195 -5.40 18.33 -7.22
C PRO A 195 -6.71 17.82 -6.59
N PHE A 196 -6.88 17.95 -5.27
CA PHE A 196 -8.04 17.39 -4.57
C PHE A 196 -9.04 18.45 -4.08
N LEU A 197 -8.71 19.74 -4.22
CA LEU A 197 -9.50 20.85 -3.68
C LEU A 197 -10.93 20.88 -4.23
N HIS A 198 -11.11 20.47 -5.47
CA HIS A 198 -12.42 20.46 -6.15
C HIS A 198 -13.48 19.67 -5.37
N HIS A 199 -13.10 18.61 -4.63
CA HIS A 199 -14.06 17.85 -3.82
C HIS A 199 -14.64 18.70 -2.69
N PHE A 200 -13.78 19.45 -1.99
CA PHE A 200 -14.20 20.30 -0.87
C PHE A 200 -15.07 21.46 -1.37
N LEU A 201 -14.65 22.19 -2.41
CA LEU A 201 -15.43 23.32 -2.94
C LEU A 201 -16.80 22.88 -3.45
N THR A 202 -16.87 21.72 -4.13
CA THR A 202 -18.14 21.14 -4.57
C THR A 202 -19.04 20.77 -3.38
N TRP A 203 -18.45 20.24 -2.31
CA TRP A 203 -19.21 19.88 -1.11
C TRP A 203 -19.66 21.10 -0.32
N ALA A 204 -18.78 22.08 -0.08
CA ALA A 204 -19.07 23.30 0.68
C ALA A 204 -20.15 24.15 0.00
N GLY A 205 -20.14 24.25 -1.32
CA GLY A 205 -21.19 24.93 -2.09
C GLY A 205 -22.56 24.21 -2.02
N ARG A 206 -22.58 22.88 -1.88
CA ARG A 206 -23.83 22.11 -1.70
C ARG A 206 -24.35 22.16 -0.28
N ASP A 207 -23.44 22.21 0.70
CA ASP A 207 -23.75 22.32 2.13
C ASP A 207 -24.22 23.74 2.50
N GLY A 208 -23.99 24.73 1.63
CA GLY A 208 -24.35 26.13 1.86
C GLY A 208 -23.30 26.91 2.67
N SER A 209 -22.17 26.28 2.97
CA SER A 209 -21.04 26.89 3.69
C SER A 209 -20.21 27.84 2.83
N SER A 210 -20.30 27.75 1.50
CA SER A 210 -19.66 28.66 0.55
C SER A 210 -20.56 28.91 -0.67
N ARG A 211 -20.14 29.82 -1.55
CA ARG A 211 -20.67 29.88 -2.93
C ARG A 211 -20.34 28.60 -3.69
N GLN A 212 -21.03 28.36 -4.80
CA GLN A 212 -20.62 27.29 -5.73
C GLN A 212 -19.34 27.71 -6.45
N LEU A 213 -18.22 27.13 -6.03
CA LEU A 213 -16.89 27.42 -6.54
C LEU A 213 -16.32 26.20 -7.27
N ALA A 214 -15.52 26.46 -8.30
CA ALA A 214 -14.85 25.44 -9.09
C ALA A 214 -13.35 25.45 -8.83
N ALA A 215 -12.75 24.25 -8.85
CA ALA A 215 -11.30 24.07 -8.95
C ALA A 215 -11.00 23.01 -10.01
N PRO A 216 -9.82 23.08 -10.66
CA PRO A 216 -9.41 22.09 -11.65
C PRO A 216 -9.48 20.68 -11.08
N ARG A 217 -10.07 19.78 -11.85
CA ARG A 217 -9.95 18.35 -11.59
C ARG A 217 -8.60 17.88 -12.13
N PRO A 218 -7.90 16.97 -11.46
CA PRO A 218 -6.73 16.33 -12.04
C PRO A 218 -7.15 15.77 -13.39
N SER A 219 -6.38 16.04 -14.43
CA SER A 219 -6.62 15.42 -15.72
C SER A 219 -6.58 13.90 -15.50
N SER A 220 -7.69 13.22 -15.82
CA SER A 220 -7.65 11.79 -16.03
C SER A 220 -6.83 11.63 -17.32
N GLY A 221 -5.50 11.59 -17.19
CA GLY A 221 -4.61 11.41 -18.34
C GLY A 221 -5.14 10.25 -19.18
N GLY A 222 -5.33 10.48 -20.48
CA GLY A 222 -5.68 9.40 -21.41
C GLY A 222 -4.70 8.23 -21.20
N LEU A 223 -5.18 7.00 -21.39
CA LEU A 223 -4.34 5.82 -21.27
C LEU A 223 -3.13 5.99 -22.20
N ASN A 224 -1.94 6.20 -21.61
CA ASN A 224 -0.73 6.39 -22.39
C ASN A 224 -0.37 5.04 -23.03
N PRO A 225 -0.34 4.94 -24.37
CA PRO A 225 -0.16 3.67 -25.07
C PRO A 225 1.29 3.17 -25.04
N GLN A 226 2.21 3.86 -24.36
CA GLN A 226 3.57 3.35 -24.15
C GLN A 226 3.53 1.99 -23.46
N ALA A 227 3.89 0.97 -24.23
CA ALA A 227 3.87 -0.44 -23.89
C ALA A 227 5.16 -1.10 -24.36
N LEU A 228 5.49 -2.25 -23.77
CA LEU A 228 6.48 -3.16 -24.36
C LEU A 228 5.90 -3.79 -25.63
N SER A 229 6.76 -4.23 -26.56
CA SER A 229 6.29 -5.16 -27.59
C SER A 229 5.90 -6.50 -26.96
N ASP A 230 5.07 -7.28 -27.64
CA ASP A 230 4.69 -8.61 -27.14
C ASP A 230 5.91 -9.54 -27.03
N ASP A 231 6.84 -9.48 -27.98
CA ASP A 231 8.08 -10.25 -27.94
C ASP A 231 8.95 -9.88 -26.73
N GLU A 232 9.10 -8.59 -26.44
CA GLU A 232 9.82 -8.14 -25.25
C GLU A 232 9.13 -8.58 -23.96
N ARG A 233 7.80 -8.48 -23.91
CA ARG A 233 7.00 -8.90 -22.75
C ARG A 233 7.14 -10.39 -22.47
N TRP A 234 7.04 -11.23 -23.49
CA TRP A 234 7.19 -12.68 -23.34
C TRP A 234 8.63 -13.10 -23.06
N ARG A 235 9.63 -12.39 -23.61
CA ARG A 235 11.04 -12.59 -23.24
C ARG A 235 11.28 -12.32 -21.76
N LEU A 236 10.83 -11.17 -21.24
CA LEU A 236 10.92 -10.85 -19.80
C LEU A 236 10.21 -11.89 -18.93
N PHE A 237 9.06 -12.41 -19.38
CA PHE A 237 8.36 -13.48 -18.68
C PHE A 237 9.19 -14.76 -18.61
N ALA A 238 9.76 -15.20 -19.73
CA ALA A 238 10.62 -16.38 -19.80
C ALA A 238 11.90 -16.21 -18.97
N ASP A 239 12.57 -15.05 -19.05
CA ASP A 239 13.78 -14.74 -18.30
C ASP A 239 13.53 -14.82 -16.79
N VAL A 240 12.47 -14.15 -16.29
CA VAL A 240 12.18 -14.14 -14.85
C VAL A 240 11.69 -15.50 -14.34
N THR A 241 10.89 -16.23 -15.10
CA THR A 241 10.37 -17.54 -14.65
C THR A 241 11.49 -18.59 -14.61
N SER A 242 12.42 -18.57 -15.55
CA SER A 242 13.53 -19.52 -15.63
C SER A 242 14.71 -19.24 -14.69
N ASP A 243 14.95 -17.99 -14.29
CA ASP A 243 16.11 -17.63 -13.44
C ASP A 243 15.94 -18.14 -11.99
N ALA A 244 16.67 -19.18 -11.60
CA ALA A 244 16.60 -19.78 -10.26
C ALA A 244 17.06 -18.86 -9.11
N SER A 245 17.76 -17.75 -9.40
CA SER A 245 18.22 -16.79 -8.40
C SER A 245 17.10 -15.85 -7.90
N ILE A 246 16.02 -15.71 -8.68
CA ILE A 246 14.89 -14.83 -8.34
C ILE A 246 13.95 -15.55 -7.36
N ASP A 247 13.59 -14.86 -6.28
CA ASP A 247 12.70 -15.44 -5.27
C ASP A 247 11.28 -15.73 -5.83
N PRO A 248 10.61 -16.80 -5.35
CA PRO A 248 9.30 -17.21 -5.86
C PRO A 248 8.22 -16.12 -5.82
N HIS A 249 8.24 -15.22 -4.82
CA HIS A 249 7.24 -14.15 -4.72
C HIS A 249 7.42 -13.14 -5.85
N THR A 250 8.66 -12.77 -6.13
CA THR A 250 8.99 -11.84 -7.22
C THR A 250 8.66 -12.47 -8.58
N LYS A 251 8.99 -13.76 -8.79
CA LYS A 251 8.59 -14.49 -10.01
C LYS A 251 7.08 -14.54 -10.19
N PHE A 252 6.35 -14.87 -9.12
CA PHE A 252 4.89 -14.96 -9.18
C PHE A 252 4.27 -13.60 -9.50
N ALA A 253 4.73 -12.53 -8.84
CA ALA A 253 4.25 -11.18 -9.08
C ALA A 253 4.57 -10.69 -10.51
N ALA A 254 5.77 -11.01 -10.99
CA ALA A 254 6.20 -10.73 -12.36
C ALA A 254 5.26 -11.37 -13.38
N GLY A 255 5.00 -12.68 -13.24
CA GLY A 255 4.08 -13.39 -14.12
C GLY A 255 2.66 -12.83 -14.07
N LEU A 256 2.13 -12.55 -12.89
CA LEU A 256 0.79 -11.92 -12.76
C LEU A 256 0.71 -10.55 -13.44
N MET A 257 1.80 -9.79 -13.45
CA MET A 257 1.85 -8.48 -14.08
C MET A 257 2.04 -8.56 -15.60
N LEU A 258 2.95 -9.42 -16.07
CA LEU A 258 3.31 -9.58 -17.49
C LEU A 258 2.24 -10.34 -18.29
N MET A 259 1.52 -11.28 -17.66
CA MET A 259 0.48 -12.07 -18.32
C MET A 259 -0.91 -11.47 -18.12
N PHE A 260 -1.25 -11.14 -16.87
CA PHE A 260 -2.63 -10.77 -16.50
C PHE A 260 -2.81 -9.28 -16.23
N GLY A 261 -1.73 -8.49 -16.41
CA GLY A 261 -1.77 -7.06 -16.17
C GLY A 261 -2.09 -6.69 -14.74
N VAL A 262 -1.95 -7.57 -13.74
CA VAL A 262 -2.37 -7.28 -12.37
C VAL A 262 -1.45 -6.24 -11.73
N ARG A 263 -2.03 -5.22 -11.10
CA ARG A 263 -1.28 -4.15 -10.42
C ARG A 263 -0.63 -4.68 -9.15
N ALA A 264 0.58 -4.23 -8.83
CA ALA A 264 1.29 -4.56 -7.59
C ALA A 264 0.41 -4.41 -6.33
N ALA A 265 -0.40 -3.35 -6.27
CA ALA A 265 -1.28 -3.10 -5.13
C ALA A 265 -2.46 -4.08 -4.98
N LYS A 266 -2.75 -4.90 -6.00
CA LYS A 266 -3.69 -6.02 -5.92
C LYS A 266 -2.94 -7.33 -5.66
N ILE A 267 -1.77 -7.52 -6.27
CA ILE A 267 -0.91 -8.70 -6.06
C ILE A 267 -0.55 -8.85 -4.58
N VAL A 268 -0.07 -7.78 -3.93
CA VAL A 268 0.30 -7.86 -2.51
C VAL A 268 -0.88 -8.19 -1.60
N GLN A 269 -2.12 -7.97 -2.06
CA GLN A 269 -3.34 -8.26 -1.29
C GLN A 269 -3.82 -9.70 -1.47
N LEU A 270 -3.08 -10.55 -2.19
CA LEU A 270 -3.40 -11.97 -2.27
C LEU A 270 -3.29 -12.60 -0.89
N ARG A 271 -4.39 -13.18 -0.44
CA ARG A 271 -4.45 -13.99 0.77
C ARG A 271 -4.01 -15.41 0.48
N ALA A 272 -3.61 -16.14 1.52
CA ALA A 272 -3.25 -17.55 1.41
C ALA A 272 -4.40 -18.37 0.77
N GLU A 273 -5.65 -18.05 1.12
CA GLU A 273 -6.85 -18.68 0.54
C GLU A 273 -7.10 -18.31 -0.94
N ASP A 274 -6.46 -17.25 -1.46
CA ASP A 274 -6.59 -16.87 -2.87
C ASP A 274 -5.70 -17.73 -3.79
N VAL A 275 -4.80 -18.57 -3.22
CA VAL A 275 -3.91 -19.46 -3.98
C VAL A 275 -4.15 -20.90 -3.55
N ALA A 276 -4.81 -21.67 -4.42
CA ALA A 276 -5.05 -23.09 -4.21
C ALA A 276 -4.04 -23.91 -5.01
N VAL A 277 -3.21 -24.70 -4.32
CA VAL A 277 -2.26 -25.64 -4.92
C VAL A 277 -2.86 -27.03 -4.84
N THR A 278 -3.07 -27.66 -6.00
CA THR A 278 -3.58 -29.03 -6.13
C THR A 278 -2.57 -29.87 -6.92
N ASP A 279 -2.74 -31.19 -6.92
CA ASP A 279 -1.87 -32.10 -7.68
C ASP A 279 -1.93 -31.88 -9.20
N GLN A 280 -3.03 -31.29 -9.70
CA GLN A 280 -3.28 -31.09 -11.13
C GLN A 280 -2.93 -29.68 -11.61
N ALA A 281 -3.16 -28.67 -10.78
CA ALA A 281 -3.00 -27.27 -11.16
C ALA A 281 -2.85 -26.35 -9.94
N VAL A 282 -2.31 -25.16 -10.20
CA VAL A 282 -2.36 -24.04 -9.25
C VAL A 282 -3.41 -23.06 -9.73
N ILE A 283 -4.34 -22.70 -8.84
CA ILE A 283 -5.46 -21.81 -9.12
C ILE A 283 -5.28 -20.54 -8.29
N VAL A 284 -5.43 -19.38 -8.92
CA VAL A 284 -5.40 -18.08 -8.24
C VAL A 284 -6.73 -17.34 -8.40
N ARG A 285 -7.22 -16.72 -7.32
CA ARG A 285 -8.42 -15.88 -7.34
C ARG A 285 -8.04 -14.41 -7.35
N LEU A 286 -8.05 -13.79 -8.53
CA LEU A 286 -7.75 -12.36 -8.69
C LEU A 286 -9.03 -11.52 -8.75
N GLY A 287 -10.06 -12.02 -9.45
CA GLY A 287 -11.40 -11.45 -9.50
C GLY A 287 -12.45 -12.38 -8.88
N THR A 288 -13.67 -12.34 -9.43
CA THR A 288 -14.77 -13.21 -8.96
C THR A 288 -14.65 -14.63 -9.49
N GLU A 289 -13.97 -14.81 -10.63
CA GLU A 289 -13.74 -16.12 -11.24
C GLU A 289 -12.32 -16.60 -10.96
N PRO A 290 -12.12 -17.89 -10.67
CA PRO A 290 -10.80 -18.47 -10.47
C PRO A 290 -10.03 -18.55 -11.80
N LEU A 291 -8.70 -18.41 -11.71
CA LEU A 291 -7.80 -18.50 -12.85
C LEU A 291 -6.83 -19.67 -12.65
N VAL A 292 -6.85 -20.62 -13.57
CA VAL A 292 -5.84 -21.69 -13.64
C VAL A 292 -4.54 -21.10 -14.14
N LEU A 293 -3.46 -21.24 -13.36
CA LEU A 293 -2.16 -20.71 -13.72
C LEU A 293 -1.48 -21.59 -14.79
N PRO A 294 -0.76 -20.97 -15.74
CA PRO A 294 0.14 -21.68 -16.64
C PRO A 294 1.21 -22.47 -15.87
N ALA A 295 1.68 -23.57 -16.46
CA ALA A 295 2.66 -24.47 -15.84
C ALA A 295 3.97 -23.75 -15.47
N GLU A 296 4.34 -22.72 -16.23
CA GLU A 296 5.54 -21.91 -16.01
C GLU A 296 5.46 -21.07 -14.73
N LEU A 297 4.24 -20.67 -14.32
CA LEU A 297 4.02 -19.82 -13.15
C LEU A 297 3.63 -20.61 -11.90
N ALA A 298 3.12 -21.84 -12.06
CA ALA A 298 2.67 -22.70 -10.97
C ALA A 298 3.75 -22.93 -9.87
N PRO A 299 5.03 -23.24 -10.19
CA PRO A 299 6.07 -23.40 -9.17
C PRO A 299 6.33 -22.11 -8.37
N ALA A 300 6.30 -20.94 -9.04
CA ALA A 300 6.49 -19.67 -8.37
C ALA A 300 5.32 -19.35 -7.42
N ALA A 301 4.09 -19.63 -7.85
CA ALA A 301 2.90 -19.45 -7.03
C ALA A 301 2.89 -20.38 -5.79
N ALA A 302 3.23 -21.66 -5.98
CA ALA A 302 3.36 -22.61 -4.86
C ALA A 302 4.50 -22.23 -3.89
N GLY A 303 5.64 -21.76 -4.42
CA GLY A 303 6.74 -21.26 -3.62
C GLY A 303 6.38 -19.99 -2.82
N ALA A 304 5.64 -19.06 -3.42
CA ALA A 304 5.16 -17.86 -2.74
C ALA A 304 4.10 -18.19 -1.67
N ALA A 305 3.19 -19.12 -1.95
CA ALA A 305 2.16 -19.55 -1.00
C ALA A 305 2.75 -20.29 0.21
N SER A 306 3.82 -21.08 0.01
CA SER A 306 4.47 -21.84 1.08
C SER A 306 5.44 -21.01 1.93
N ASN A 307 6.17 -20.07 1.33
CA ASN A 307 7.15 -19.24 2.04
C ASN A 307 6.57 -17.91 2.55
N ARG A 308 5.71 -17.95 3.56
CA ARG A 308 5.11 -16.74 4.15
C ARG A 308 5.96 -16.13 5.27
N THR A 309 7.27 -16.24 5.14
CA THR A 309 8.23 -15.72 6.12
C THR A 309 8.23 -14.19 6.08
N ALA A 310 8.05 -13.59 7.25
CA ALA A 310 7.91 -12.15 7.41
C ALA A 310 8.98 -11.61 8.37
N PRO A 311 9.77 -10.60 8.00
CA PRO A 311 10.72 -10.01 8.92
C PRO A 311 9.97 -9.30 10.05
N ARG A 312 10.24 -9.70 11.30
CA ARG A 312 9.86 -8.96 12.52
C ARG A 312 11.13 -8.43 13.19
N MET A 313 10.97 -7.78 14.35
CA MET A 313 12.03 -7.01 15.01
C MET A 313 13.38 -7.75 15.09
N PHE A 314 13.43 -8.94 15.70
CA PHE A 314 14.67 -9.72 15.86
C PHE A 314 14.65 -11.09 15.19
N VAL A 315 13.45 -11.61 14.94
CA VAL A 315 13.24 -12.95 14.37
C VAL A 315 12.33 -12.84 13.15
N GLU A 316 12.39 -13.83 12.29
CA GLU A 316 11.38 -14.04 11.26
C GLU A 316 10.13 -14.69 11.87
N SER A 317 8.96 -14.24 11.43
CA SER A 317 7.67 -14.84 11.81
C SER A 317 7.00 -15.42 10.58
N ILE A 318 6.04 -16.31 10.79
CA ILE A 318 5.25 -16.88 9.69
C ILE A 318 3.92 -16.13 9.64
N GLU A 319 3.73 -15.37 8.56
CA GLU A 319 2.47 -14.69 8.30
C GLU A 319 1.40 -15.70 7.86
N GLN A 320 0.18 -15.53 8.37
CA GLN A 320 -0.90 -16.49 8.17
C GLN A 320 -1.94 -16.03 7.14
N GLU A 321 -2.05 -14.72 6.91
CA GLU A 321 -3.10 -14.22 6.01
C GLU A 321 -2.56 -13.97 4.59
N TRP A 322 -1.38 -13.37 4.45
CA TRP A 322 -0.90 -12.81 3.19
C TRP A 322 0.10 -13.71 2.48
N VAL A 323 -0.05 -13.89 1.17
CA VAL A 323 0.98 -14.50 0.30
C VAL A 323 2.19 -13.59 0.22
N TYR A 324 1.99 -12.27 0.28
CA TYR A 324 3.06 -11.27 0.28
C TYR A 324 3.16 -10.62 1.66
N PRO A 325 3.86 -11.21 2.63
CA PRO A 325 3.95 -10.67 3.98
C PRO A 325 4.64 -9.31 4.03
N GLY A 326 4.08 -8.41 4.82
CA GLY A 326 4.68 -7.12 5.16
C GLY A 326 5.53 -7.18 6.43
N ALA A 327 6.29 -6.12 6.68
CA ALA A 327 7.09 -5.98 7.91
C ALA A 327 6.24 -5.71 9.17
N ARG A 328 4.95 -5.35 9.00
CA ARG A 328 4.00 -5.16 10.11
C ARG A 328 3.11 -6.40 10.22
N ALA A 329 2.86 -6.85 11.44
CA ALA A 329 1.93 -7.95 11.71
C ALA A 329 0.54 -7.66 11.12
N GLY A 330 -0.05 -8.68 10.48
CA GLY A 330 -1.38 -8.59 9.86
C GLY A 330 -1.45 -7.69 8.63
N HIS A 331 -0.32 -7.24 8.07
CA HIS A 331 -0.29 -6.41 6.88
C HIS A 331 0.50 -7.08 5.76
N HIS A 332 0.01 -6.92 4.54
CA HIS A 332 0.75 -7.28 3.36
C HIS A 332 1.93 -6.32 3.07
N MET A 333 2.82 -6.74 2.18
CA MET A 333 3.91 -5.94 1.65
C MET A 333 3.40 -4.62 1.05
N ALA A 334 4.17 -3.54 1.20
CA ALA A 334 3.85 -2.29 0.52
C ALA A 334 3.95 -2.45 -1.01
N PRO A 335 2.99 -1.95 -1.80
CA PRO A 335 3.02 -2.07 -3.26
C PRO A 335 4.30 -1.50 -3.89
N ASP A 336 4.85 -0.42 -3.34
CA ASP A 336 6.08 0.20 -3.82
C ASP A 336 7.31 -0.67 -3.58
N THR A 337 7.33 -1.44 -2.48
CA THR A 337 8.36 -2.44 -2.24
C THR A 337 8.33 -3.52 -3.32
N LEU A 338 7.14 -4.01 -3.68
CA LEU A 338 7.00 -4.98 -4.77
C LEU A 338 7.43 -4.38 -6.12
N ASN A 339 7.02 -3.14 -6.42
CA ASN A 339 7.46 -2.44 -7.64
C ASN A 339 9.00 -2.30 -7.69
N SER A 340 9.65 -2.01 -6.57
CA SER A 340 11.11 -1.95 -6.49
C SER A 340 11.77 -3.32 -6.73
N ARG A 341 11.20 -4.41 -6.20
CA ARG A 341 11.67 -5.78 -6.48
C ARG A 341 11.54 -6.12 -7.96
N LEU A 342 10.40 -5.80 -8.57
CA LEU A 342 10.16 -6.03 -10.00
C LEU A 342 11.16 -5.25 -10.88
N ARG A 343 11.43 -3.98 -10.56
CA ARG A 343 12.46 -3.19 -11.27
C ARG A 343 13.86 -3.78 -11.12
N ALA A 344 14.20 -4.32 -9.95
CA ALA A 344 15.50 -4.93 -9.70
C ALA A 344 15.76 -6.16 -10.57
N VAL A 345 14.71 -6.86 -11.01
CA VAL A 345 14.78 -7.98 -11.96
C VAL A 345 14.49 -7.55 -13.41
N GLY A 346 14.58 -6.25 -13.71
CA GLY A 346 14.44 -5.73 -15.06
C GLY A 346 13.00 -5.53 -15.55
N ILE A 347 11.98 -5.74 -14.72
CA ILE A 347 10.58 -5.55 -15.12
C ILE A 347 10.15 -4.09 -14.91
N PRO A 348 9.79 -3.34 -15.95
CA PRO A 348 9.21 -2.00 -15.83
C PRO A 348 7.71 -2.09 -15.50
N PRO A 349 7.25 -1.88 -14.24
CA PRO A 349 5.91 -2.30 -13.83
C PRO A 349 4.76 -1.63 -14.61
N ARG A 350 4.94 -0.35 -14.96
CA ARG A 350 3.94 0.40 -15.75
C ARG A 350 3.82 -0.19 -17.17
N LEU A 351 4.95 -0.40 -17.86
CA LEU A 351 4.95 -0.87 -19.23
C LEU A 351 4.51 -2.34 -19.32
N ALA A 352 4.95 -3.19 -18.38
CA ALA A 352 4.51 -4.57 -18.26
C ALA A 352 2.99 -4.69 -18.08
N ARG A 353 2.42 -3.90 -17.16
CA ARG A 353 0.96 -3.87 -16.96
C ARG A 353 0.22 -3.33 -18.19
N THR A 354 0.68 -2.22 -18.77
CA THR A 354 0.03 -1.62 -19.94
C THR A 354 0.02 -2.59 -21.12
N SER A 355 1.16 -3.22 -21.44
CA SER A 355 1.26 -4.19 -22.54
C SER A 355 0.35 -5.40 -22.33
N ALA A 356 0.33 -5.99 -21.12
CA ALA A 356 -0.58 -7.09 -20.82
C ALA A 356 -2.06 -6.71 -20.96
N LEU A 357 -2.46 -5.52 -20.50
CA LEU A 357 -3.85 -5.06 -20.62
C LEU A 357 -4.24 -4.72 -22.05
N ILE A 358 -3.32 -4.22 -22.87
CA ILE A 358 -3.53 -4.02 -24.30
C ILE A 358 -3.84 -5.35 -24.98
N ALA A 359 -2.99 -6.36 -24.78
CA ALA A 359 -3.17 -7.70 -25.37
C ALA A 359 -4.48 -8.34 -24.91
N LEU A 360 -4.74 -8.34 -23.59
CA LEU A 360 -5.97 -8.94 -23.04
C LEU A 360 -7.24 -8.22 -23.50
N ALA A 361 -7.23 -6.89 -23.66
CA ALA A 361 -8.39 -6.14 -24.11
C ALA A 361 -8.68 -6.33 -25.61
N GLN A 362 -7.71 -6.82 -26.40
CA GLN A 362 -7.93 -7.23 -27.79
C GLN A 362 -8.60 -8.60 -27.88
N GLU A 363 -8.32 -9.50 -26.93
CA GLU A 363 -8.81 -10.88 -26.96
C GLU A 363 -10.07 -11.11 -26.13
N LEU A 364 -10.29 -10.33 -25.06
CA LEU A 364 -11.33 -10.58 -24.07
C LEU A 364 -12.33 -9.43 -23.98
N PRO A 365 -13.64 -9.73 -23.91
CA PRO A 365 -14.65 -8.73 -23.55
C PRO A 365 -14.36 -8.12 -22.16
N PRO A 366 -14.70 -6.83 -21.93
CA PRO A 366 -14.43 -6.14 -20.66
C PRO A 366 -14.92 -6.87 -19.41
N VAL A 367 -16.08 -7.53 -19.50
CA VAL A 367 -16.67 -8.29 -18.39
C VAL A 367 -15.82 -9.51 -18.03
N VAL A 368 -15.29 -10.23 -19.02
CA VAL A 368 -14.42 -11.40 -18.80
C VAL A 368 -13.10 -10.95 -18.19
N LEU A 369 -12.49 -9.89 -18.76
CA LEU A 369 -11.26 -9.30 -18.22
C LEU A 369 -11.43 -8.89 -16.75
N SER A 370 -12.54 -8.22 -16.42
CA SER A 370 -12.86 -7.79 -15.05
C SER A 370 -13.00 -9.00 -14.09
N ARG A 371 -13.77 -10.01 -14.49
CA ARG A 371 -14.03 -11.21 -13.68
C ARG A 371 -12.79 -12.04 -13.39
N LEU A 372 -11.89 -12.18 -14.37
CA LEU A 372 -10.67 -12.97 -14.23
C LEU A 372 -9.56 -12.22 -13.48
N THR A 373 -9.34 -10.94 -13.79
CA THR A 373 -8.17 -10.19 -13.25
C THR A 373 -8.49 -9.37 -12.00
N GLY A 374 -9.77 -9.20 -11.68
CA GLY A 374 -10.23 -8.30 -10.62
C GLY A 374 -10.07 -6.81 -10.96
N LEU A 375 -9.89 -6.47 -12.24
CA LEU A 375 -9.94 -5.10 -12.73
C LEU A 375 -11.36 -4.55 -12.60
N ASP A 376 -11.51 -3.29 -12.15
CA ASP A 376 -12.82 -2.63 -12.13
C ASP A 376 -13.44 -2.61 -13.54
N ILE A 377 -14.74 -2.87 -13.65
CA ILE A 377 -15.41 -2.98 -14.95
C ILE A 377 -15.31 -1.70 -15.77
N SER A 378 -15.37 -0.52 -15.14
CA SER A 378 -15.21 0.76 -15.83
C SER A 378 -13.79 0.91 -16.37
N SER A 379 -12.80 0.42 -15.63
CA SER A 379 -11.41 0.37 -16.11
C SER A 379 -11.24 -0.59 -17.28
N ALA A 380 -11.87 -1.77 -17.25
CA ALA A 380 -11.85 -2.72 -18.36
C ALA A 380 -12.49 -2.15 -19.62
N ILE A 381 -13.63 -1.45 -19.49
CA ILE A 381 -14.28 -0.73 -20.59
C ILE A 381 -13.37 0.37 -21.13
N ALA A 382 -12.72 1.15 -20.27
CA ALA A 382 -11.79 2.20 -20.68
C ALA A 382 -10.61 1.65 -21.51
N TRP A 383 -10.05 0.50 -21.13
CA TRP A 383 -9.01 -0.18 -21.90
C TRP A 383 -9.52 -0.65 -23.27
N SER A 384 -10.68 -1.29 -23.31
CA SER A 384 -11.28 -1.75 -24.57
C SER A 384 -11.59 -0.58 -25.52
N ASN A 385 -12.14 0.52 -25.00
CA ASN A 385 -12.39 1.73 -25.78
C ASN A 385 -11.11 2.37 -26.29
N ALA A 386 -10.05 2.41 -25.49
CA ALA A 386 -8.76 2.96 -25.91
C ALA A 386 -8.13 2.15 -27.05
N ILE A 387 -8.25 0.81 -27.01
CA ILE A 387 -7.83 -0.05 -28.11
C ILE A 387 -8.70 0.15 -29.36
N GLY A 388 -10.02 0.19 -29.20
CA GLY A 388 -10.94 0.43 -30.32
C GLY A 388 -10.68 1.78 -31.00
N ALA A 389 -10.45 2.84 -30.22
CA ALA A 389 -10.12 4.17 -30.74
C ALA A 389 -8.75 4.18 -31.47
N ASN A 390 -7.75 3.48 -30.95
CA ASN A 390 -6.45 3.34 -31.63
C ASN A 390 -6.55 2.53 -32.93
N ASN A 391 -7.35 1.45 -32.94
CA ASN A 391 -7.59 0.66 -34.14
C ASN A 391 -8.31 1.49 -35.22
N ASN A 392 -9.30 2.30 -34.82
CA ASN A 392 -9.96 3.23 -35.74
C ASN A 392 -9.00 4.32 -36.23
N ALA A 393 -8.17 4.90 -35.38
CA ALA A 393 -7.17 5.90 -35.79
C ALA A 393 -6.12 5.29 -36.75
N TYR A 394 -5.69 4.06 -36.49
CA TYR A 394 -4.81 3.31 -37.39
C TYR A 394 -5.50 2.98 -38.72
N ALA A 395 -6.74 2.50 -38.69
CA ALA A 395 -7.53 2.22 -39.89
C ALA A 395 -7.74 3.48 -40.73
N THR A 396 -8.06 4.62 -40.11
CA THR A 396 -8.17 5.91 -40.79
C THR A 396 -6.83 6.34 -41.40
N ALA A 397 -5.72 6.21 -40.67
CA ALA A 397 -4.39 6.55 -41.20
C ALA A 397 -3.95 5.63 -42.36
N VAL A 398 -4.36 4.36 -42.35
CA VAL A 398 -4.13 3.41 -43.46
C VAL A 398 -5.01 3.75 -44.65
N ILE A 399 -6.29 4.08 -44.44
CA ILE A 399 -7.22 4.53 -45.51
C ILE A 399 -6.69 5.81 -46.17
N GLU A 400 -6.23 6.79 -45.39
CA GLU A 400 -5.63 8.03 -45.89
C GLU A 400 -4.33 7.79 -46.65
N ARG A 401 -3.50 6.81 -46.22
CA ARG A 401 -2.22 6.49 -46.86
C ARG A 401 -2.38 5.67 -48.15
N VAL A 402 -3.44 4.88 -48.27
CA VAL A 402 -3.72 4.03 -49.45
C VAL A 402 -4.59 4.76 -50.49
N GLY A 403 -5.14 5.94 -50.15
CA GLY A 403 -5.91 6.75 -51.11
C GLY A 403 -7.19 6.06 -51.61
N MET A 404 -7.75 5.13 -50.84
CA MET A 404 -9.04 4.54 -51.18
C MET A 404 -10.16 5.47 -50.70
N PRO A 405 -11.09 5.90 -51.57
CA PRO A 405 -12.25 6.67 -51.13
C PRO A 405 -13.08 5.82 -50.16
N LEU A 406 -13.49 6.42 -49.06
CA LEU A 406 -14.45 5.82 -48.12
C LEU A 406 -15.68 5.34 -48.92
N PRO A 407 -16.12 4.08 -48.77
CA PRO A 407 -17.40 3.68 -49.32
C PRO A 407 -18.48 4.49 -48.61
N THR A 408 -19.15 5.34 -49.38
CA THR A 408 -20.41 5.94 -48.99
C THR A 408 -21.43 4.81 -48.92
N LEU A 409 -21.98 4.56 -47.73
CA LEU A 409 -23.37 4.21 -47.48
C LEU A 409 -23.72 4.51 -46.02
#